data_AF-A0A074MB49-F1
#
_entry.id   AF-A0A074MB49-F1
#
_cell.length_a   1.000
_cell.length_b   1.000
_cell.length_c   1.000
_cell.angle_alpha   90.00
_cell.angle_beta   90.00
_cell.angle_gamma   90.00
#
_symmetry.space_group_name_H-M   'P 1'
#
loop_
_entity.id
_entity.type
_entity.pdbx_description
1 polymer ?
#
loop_
_entity_poly.entity_id
_entity_poly.type
_entity_poly.pdbx_seq_one_letter_code
_entity_poly.pdbx_strand_id
1 'polypeptide(L)'
;MPSRLANSRFNPAPGVADFWNEFRKPNPLRIPFLLASMAPFGLIFWWLSGETLYKTPERPSITYITTFDPNRSDEEIIASNIANQEVKDLREARQEALAERKRELYKALGAAAGMDVEEIDRRAREERAAEEAAREAELEAMFERDGEDASPDAAGGDGAQPGPQSSTESPAP
;
A
#
# COMPACT_ATOMS: atom_id res chain seq x y z
N MET A 1 -11.30 49.84 27.97
CA MET A 1 -12.23 50.26 26.91
C MET A 1 -13.53 49.48 27.08
N PRO A 2 -14.70 50.12 27.27
CA PRO A 2 -15.96 49.39 27.41
C PRO A 2 -16.33 48.67 26.10
N SER A 3 -16.80 47.42 26.23
CA SER A 3 -17.16 46.55 25.10
C SER A 3 -18.26 47.19 24.23
N ARG A 4 -17.98 47.39 22.94
CA ARG A 4 -18.93 47.96 21.95
C ARG A 4 -20.19 47.11 21.75
N LEU A 5 -20.23 45.88 22.27
CA LEU A 5 -21.38 44.98 22.21
C LEU A 5 -22.43 45.28 23.29
N ALA A 6 -22.05 45.94 24.40
CA ALA A 6 -22.98 46.20 25.50
C ALA A 6 -24.14 47.14 25.10
N ASN A 7 -23.86 48.13 24.23
CA ASN A 7 -24.83 49.12 23.74
C ASN A 7 -25.31 48.85 22.29
N SER A 8 -25.08 47.64 21.77
CA SER A 8 -25.56 47.26 20.43
C SER A 8 -27.03 46.84 20.48
N ARG A 9 -27.83 47.30 19.51
CA ARG A 9 -29.22 46.83 19.31
C ARG A 9 -29.32 45.33 18.99
N PHE A 10 -28.21 44.70 18.61
CA PHE A 10 -28.11 43.27 18.36
C PHE A 10 -27.56 42.49 19.57
N ASN A 11 -27.52 43.12 20.76
CA ASN A 11 -27.15 42.43 21.98
C ASN A 11 -28.29 41.47 22.39
N PRO A 12 -28.06 40.14 22.46
CA PRO A 12 -29.11 39.18 22.83
C PRO A 12 -29.37 39.15 24.35
N ALA A 13 -28.45 39.69 25.17
CA ALA A 13 -28.56 39.68 26.63
C ALA A 13 -29.87 40.31 27.16
N PRO A 14 -30.34 41.49 26.69
CA PRO A 14 -31.63 42.03 27.10
C PRO A 14 -32.80 41.12 26.74
N GLY A 15 -32.78 40.46 25.58
CA GLY A 15 -33.84 39.53 25.17
C GLY A 15 -33.92 38.28 26.03
N VAL A 16 -32.77 37.72 26.42
CA VAL A 16 -32.71 36.58 27.35
C VAL A 16 -33.19 36.97 28.74
N ALA A 17 -32.83 38.16 29.23
CA ALA A 17 -33.29 38.67 30.52
C ALA A 17 -34.81 38.92 30.55
N ASP A 18 -35.37 39.45 29.46
CA ASP A 18 -36.82 39.69 29.30
C ASP A 18 -37.60 38.36 29.29
N PHE A 19 -37.13 37.38 28.51
CA PHE A 19 -37.68 36.03 28.50
C PHE A 19 -37.67 35.39 29.90
N TRP A 20 -36.58 35.52 30.64
CA TRP A 20 -36.44 34.94 31.98
C TRP A 20 -37.38 35.59 33.01
N ASN A 21 -37.57 36.89 32.91
CA ASN A 21 -38.53 37.62 33.74
C ASN A 21 -39.97 37.18 33.45
N GLU A 22 -40.35 36.99 32.19
CA GLU A 22 -41.67 36.49 31.80
C GLU A 22 -41.88 35.03 32.23
N PHE A 23 -40.88 34.17 32.03
CA PHE A 23 -40.96 32.75 32.36
C PHE A 23 -41.14 32.49 33.87
N ARG A 24 -40.57 33.35 34.73
CA ARG A 24 -40.73 33.26 36.20
C ARG A 24 -42.14 33.63 36.69
N LYS A 25 -42.95 34.32 35.89
CA LYS A 25 -44.32 34.66 36.28
C LYS A 25 -45.15 33.38 36.50
N PRO A 26 -46.06 33.36 37.48
CA PRO A 26 -46.92 32.21 37.77
C PRO A 26 -48.00 32.04 36.69
N ASN A 27 -47.62 31.51 35.52
CA ASN A 27 -48.53 31.10 34.46
C ASN A 27 -48.63 29.56 34.42
N PRO A 28 -49.84 28.97 34.48
CA PRO A 28 -50.01 27.52 34.42
C PRO A 28 -49.50 26.89 33.11
N LEU A 29 -49.45 27.65 32.01
CA LEU A 29 -49.10 27.14 30.67
C LEU A 29 -47.60 27.23 30.32
N ARG A 30 -46.76 27.80 31.20
CA ARG A 30 -45.33 28.03 30.92
C ARG A 30 -44.53 26.76 30.62
N ILE A 31 -44.80 25.66 31.33
CA ILE A 31 -44.12 24.37 31.13
C ILE A 31 -44.64 23.64 29.88
N PRO A 32 -45.96 23.51 29.66
CA PRO A 32 -46.48 22.91 28.42
C PRO A 32 -45.94 23.55 27.13
N PHE A 33 -45.92 24.89 27.05
CA PHE A 33 -45.39 25.57 25.85
C PHE A 33 -43.88 25.41 25.69
N LEU A 34 -43.13 25.38 26.79
CA LEU A 34 -41.69 25.13 26.76
C LEU A 34 -41.42 23.71 26.22
N LEU A 35 -42.12 22.70 26.75
CA LEU A 35 -41.97 21.32 26.29
C LEU A 35 -42.39 21.13 24.83
N ALA A 36 -43.49 21.75 24.41
CA ALA A 36 -43.93 21.74 23.01
C ALA A 36 -42.88 22.37 22.08
N SER A 37 -42.26 23.47 22.51
CA SER A 37 -41.19 24.13 21.76
C SER A 37 -39.90 23.32 21.68
N MET A 38 -39.60 22.52 22.72
CA MET A 38 -38.40 21.67 22.77
C MET A 38 -38.59 20.31 22.07
N ALA A 39 -39.83 19.86 21.86
CA ALA A 39 -40.14 18.58 21.22
C ALA A 39 -39.45 18.33 19.86
N PRO A 40 -39.43 19.28 18.89
CA PRO A 40 -38.76 19.05 17.61
C PRO A 40 -37.24 18.83 17.76
N PHE A 41 -36.59 19.56 18.66
CA PHE A 41 -35.16 19.38 18.94
C PHE A 41 -34.89 18.03 19.61
N GLY A 42 -35.71 17.65 20.60
CA GLY A 42 -35.58 16.34 21.27
C GLY A 42 -35.73 15.16 20.30
N LEU A 43 -36.67 15.26 19.36
CA LEU A 43 -36.85 14.26 18.30
C LEU A 43 -35.63 14.14 17.39
N ILE A 44 -35.06 15.27 16.97
CA ILE A 44 -33.86 15.29 16.11
C ILE A 44 -32.68 14.67 16.86
N PHE A 45 -32.42 15.06 18.10
CA PHE A 45 -31.30 14.51 18.88
C PHE A 45 -31.48 13.02 19.19
N TRP A 46 -32.71 12.59 19.48
CA TRP A 46 -33.01 11.17 19.67
C TRP A 46 -32.74 10.36 18.41
N TRP A 47 -33.14 10.88 17.24
CA TRP A 47 -32.89 10.26 15.95
C TRP A 47 -31.40 10.22 15.59
N LEU A 48 -30.66 11.31 15.86
CA LEU A 48 -29.20 11.40 15.61
C LEU A 48 -28.37 10.52 16.55
N SER A 49 -28.85 10.22 17.75
CA SER A 49 -28.07 9.48 18.75
C SER A 49 -27.90 7.99 18.43
N GLY A 50 -28.51 7.49 17.35
CA GLY A 50 -28.43 6.10 16.91
C GLY A 50 -27.15 5.79 16.12
N GLU A 51 -25.96 6.03 16.69
CA GLU A 51 -24.72 5.55 16.08
C GLU A 51 -24.43 4.11 16.49
N THR A 52 -24.40 3.20 15.51
CA THR A 52 -23.85 1.85 15.69
C THR A 52 -22.34 1.90 15.52
N LEU A 53 -21.59 1.91 16.63
CA LEU A 53 -20.15 1.72 16.62
C LEU A 53 -19.82 0.27 16.29
N TYR A 54 -19.46 0.00 15.03
CA TYR A 54 -18.86 -1.28 14.67
C TYR A 54 -17.50 -1.39 15.34
N LYS A 55 -17.37 -2.33 16.28
CA LYS A 55 -16.09 -2.63 16.92
C LYS A 55 -15.06 -2.96 15.84
N THR A 56 -13.90 -2.32 15.87
CA THR A 56 -12.79 -2.65 14.98
C THR A 56 -12.50 -4.16 15.11
N PRO A 57 -12.38 -4.91 14.00
CA PRO A 57 -12.10 -6.34 14.07
C PRO A 57 -10.82 -6.58 14.88
N GLU A 58 -10.89 -7.53 15.79
CA GLU A 58 -9.73 -7.96 16.59
C GLU A 58 -8.64 -8.48 15.65
N ARG A 59 -7.38 -8.13 15.90
CA ARG A 59 -6.27 -8.56 15.04
C ARG A 59 -6.26 -10.09 14.99
N PRO A 60 -6.18 -10.71 13.79
CA PRO A 60 -6.17 -12.16 13.68
C PRO A 60 -4.93 -12.73 14.37
N SER A 61 -5.11 -13.84 15.10
CA SER A 61 -3.99 -14.62 15.61
C SER A 61 -3.35 -15.41 14.46
N ILE A 62 -2.04 -15.26 14.28
CA ILE A 62 -1.25 -16.00 13.29
C ILE A 62 -0.55 -17.14 14.01
N THR A 63 -0.88 -18.39 13.67
CA THR A 63 -0.13 -19.57 14.12
C THR A 63 0.85 -19.97 13.03
N TYR A 64 2.15 -19.80 13.29
CA TYR A 64 3.20 -20.27 12.38
C TYR A 64 3.40 -21.77 12.56
N ILE A 65 3.30 -22.53 11.47
CA ILE A 65 3.66 -23.95 11.42
C ILE A 65 5.06 -24.01 10.83
N THR A 66 6.07 -24.33 11.64
CA THR A 66 7.46 -24.42 11.18
C THR A 66 7.81 -25.87 10.85
N THR A 67 8.40 -26.09 9.67
CA THR A 67 8.90 -27.42 9.26
C THR A 67 10.29 -27.70 9.82
N PHE A 68 11.00 -26.66 10.26
CA PHE A 68 12.33 -26.76 10.85
C PHE A 68 12.24 -26.65 12.37
N ASP A 69 13.12 -27.38 13.06
CA ASP A 69 13.29 -27.27 14.51
C ASP A 69 13.80 -25.85 14.87
N PRO A 70 13.15 -25.15 15.81
CA PRO A 70 13.54 -23.80 16.19
C PRO A 70 14.87 -23.72 16.96
N ASN A 71 15.38 -24.85 17.47
CA ASN A 71 16.62 -24.94 18.24
C ASN A 71 17.77 -25.57 17.45
N ARG A 72 17.62 -25.76 16.13
CA ARG A 72 18.70 -26.27 15.27
C ARG A 72 19.93 -25.35 15.33
N SER A 73 21.11 -25.93 15.37
CA SER A 73 22.36 -25.14 15.43
C SER A 73 22.72 -24.58 14.05
N ASP A 74 23.51 -23.51 14.01
CA ASP A 74 24.00 -22.94 12.74
C ASP A 74 24.80 -23.96 11.91
N GLU A 75 25.54 -24.85 12.57
CA GLU A 75 26.29 -25.94 11.91
C GLU A 75 25.35 -26.92 11.20
N GLU A 76 24.24 -27.30 11.84
CA GLU A 76 23.21 -28.17 11.26
C GLU A 76 22.49 -27.48 10.08
N ILE A 77 22.28 -26.16 10.17
CA ILE A 77 21.72 -25.37 9.07
C ILE A 77 22.62 -25.40 7.86
N ILE A 78 23.91 -25.12 8.05
CA ILE A 78 24.90 -25.09 6.97
C ILE A 78 25.02 -26.48 6.33
N ALA A 79 25.14 -27.54 7.13
CA ALA A 79 25.21 -28.91 6.63
C ALA A 79 23.97 -29.29 5.80
N SER A 80 22.77 -28.94 6.28
CA SER A 80 21.51 -29.18 5.56
C SER A 80 21.44 -28.39 4.26
N ASN A 81 21.90 -27.13 4.26
CA ASN A 81 21.93 -26.30 3.06
C ASN A 81 22.89 -26.84 2.00
N ILE A 82 24.10 -27.27 2.40
CA ILE A 82 25.08 -27.86 1.49
C ILE A 82 24.50 -29.13 0.85
N ALA A 83 23.96 -30.05 1.65
CA ALA A 83 23.34 -31.27 1.14
C ALA A 83 22.17 -30.98 0.18
N ASN A 84 21.36 -29.97 0.50
CA ASN A 84 20.27 -29.54 -0.38
C ASN A 84 20.79 -28.90 -1.67
N GLN A 85 21.91 -28.18 -1.62
CA GLN A 85 22.52 -27.56 -2.80
C GLN A 85 23.04 -28.64 -3.75
N GLU A 86 23.76 -29.65 -3.25
CA GLU A 86 24.23 -30.77 -4.07
C GLU A 86 23.07 -31.48 -4.79
N VAL A 87 21.96 -31.71 -4.08
CA VAL A 87 20.77 -32.32 -4.67
C VAL A 87 20.12 -31.41 -5.73
N LYS A 88 20.12 -30.09 -5.53
CA LYS A 88 19.65 -29.14 -6.54
C LYS A 88 20.54 -29.16 -7.77
N ASP A 89 21.84 -29.05 -7.59
CA ASP A 89 22.82 -29.03 -8.69
C ASP A 89 22.71 -30.30 -9.54
N LEU A 90 22.59 -31.47 -8.91
CA LEU A 90 22.38 -32.74 -9.60
C LEU A 90 21.06 -32.79 -10.39
N ARG A 91 20.00 -32.19 -9.88
CA ARG A 91 18.71 -32.11 -10.58
C ARG A 91 18.75 -31.13 -11.73
N GLU A 92 19.43 -30.00 -11.57
CA GLU A 92 19.60 -28.98 -12.62
C GLU A 92 20.43 -29.57 -13.77
N ALA A 93 21.58 -30.16 -13.47
CA ALA A 93 22.42 -30.83 -14.49
C ALA A 93 21.64 -31.92 -15.26
N ARG A 94 20.78 -32.68 -14.57
CA ARG A 94 19.91 -33.67 -15.23
C ARG A 94 18.86 -33.00 -16.12
N GLN A 95 18.26 -31.91 -15.68
CA GLN A 95 17.26 -31.17 -16.46
C GLN A 95 17.88 -30.54 -17.71
N GLU A 96 19.08 -29.98 -17.59
CA GLU A 96 19.84 -29.44 -18.72
C GLU A 96 20.14 -30.53 -19.76
N ALA A 97 20.68 -31.66 -19.32
CA ALA A 97 20.93 -32.81 -20.22
C ALA A 97 19.65 -33.31 -20.92
N LEU A 98 18.51 -33.31 -20.21
CA LEU A 98 17.22 -33.67 -20.81
C LEU A 98 16.73 -32.60 -21.79
N ALA A 99 16.93 -31.32 -21.49
CA ALA A 99 16.54 -30.22 -22.37
C ALA A 99 17.37 -30.23 -23.65
N GLU A 100 18.68 -30.49 -23.57
CA GLU A 100 19.55 -30.67 -24.73
C GLU A 100 19.08 -31.83 -25.60
N ARG A 101 18.90 -33.02 -25.00
CA ARG A 101 18.37 -34.19 -25.72
C ARG A 101 17.02 -33.92 -26.36
N LYS A 102 16.12 -33.21 -25.66
CA LYS A 102 14.83 -32.83 -26.19
C LYS A 102 15.00 -31.94 -27.43
N ARG A 103 15.85 -30.91 -27.38
CA ARG A 103 16.15 -30.03 -28.53
C ARG A 103 16.70 -30.85 -29.71
N GLU A 104 17.68 -31.72 -29.47
CA GLU A 104 18.24 -32.60 -30.49
C GLU A 104 17.19 -33.49 -31.15
N LEU A 105 16.32 -34.11 -30.35
CA LEU A 105 15.23 -34.95 -30.85
C LEU A 105 14.25 -34.15 -31.72
N TYR A 106 13.86 -32.95 -31.32
CA TYR A 106 12.99 -32.10 -32.14
C TYR A 106 13.65 -31.66 -33.44
N LYS A 107 14.95 -31.34 -33.43
CA LYS A 107 15.71 -31.02 -34.64
C LYS A 107 15.76 -32.22 -35.58
N ALA A 108 16.08 -33.41 -35.05
CA ALA A 108 16.11 -34.64 -35.83
C ALA A 108 14.75 -34.99 -36.42
N LEU A 109 13.67 -34.85 -35.63
CA LEU A 109 12.30 -35.06 -36.09
C LEU A 109 11.91 -34.07 -37.20
N GLY A 110 12.26 -32.79 -37.05
CA GLY A 110 12.00 -31.78 -38.06
C GLY A 110 12.72 -32.05 -39.38
N ALA A 111 14.00 -32.43 -39.29
CA ALA A 111 14.79 -32.82 -40.46
C ALA A 111 14.21 -34.07 -41.14
N ALA A 112 13.81 -35.09 -40.37
CA ALA A 112 13.18 -36.30 -40.91
C ALA A 112 11.81 -36.04 -41.55
N ALA A 113 11.07 -35.05 -41.05
CA ALA A 113 9.80 -34.58 -41.63
C ALA A 113 9.99 -33.69 -42.88
N GLY A 114 11.24 -33.40 -43.27
CA GLY A 114 11.58 -32.61 -44.45
C GLY A 114 11.62 -31.09 -44.24
N MET A 115 11.71 -30.61 -42.98
CA MET A 115 11.90 -29.18 -42.67
C MET A 115 13.39 -28.81 -42.68
N ASP A 116 13.71 -27.61 -43.17
CA ASP A 116 15.06 -27.02 -43.09
C ASP A 116 15.27 -26.38 -41.71
N VAL A 117 15.76 -27.20 -40.77
CA VAL A 117 15.98 -26.81 -39.38
C VAL A 117 17.09 -25.77 -39.23
N GLU A 118 18.08 -25.77 -40.10
CA GLU A 118 19.20 -24.81 -40.06
C GLU A 118 18.75 -23.41 -40.45
N GLU A 119 17.92 -23.30 -41.49
CA GLU A 119 17.35 -22.03 -41.91
C GLU A 119 16.39 -21.46 -40.85
N ILE A 120 15.61 -22.32 -40.19
CA ILE A 120 14.72 -21.93 -39.09
C ILE A 120 15.53 -21.44 -37.89
N ASP A 121 16.58 -22.16 -37.49
CA ASP A 121 17.46 -21.78 -36.38
C ASP A 121 18.23 -20.47 -36.66
N ARG A 122 18.58 -20.19 -37.92
CA ARG A 122 19.20 -18.91 -38.33
C ARG A 122 18.22 -17.75 -38.18
N ARG A 123 17.03 -17.85 -38.79
CA ARG A 123 15.99 -16.82 -38.70
C ARG A 123 15.60 -16.53 -37.25
N ALA A 124 15.41 -17.58 -36.44
CA ALA A 124 15.07 -17.44 -35.03
C ALA A 124 16.20 -16.80 -34.17
N ARG A 125 17.46 -16.82 -34.61
CA ARG A 125 18.56 -16.10 -33.93
C ARG A 125 18.56 -14.63 -34.31
N GLU A 126 18.34 -14.32 -35.59
CA GLU A 126 18.23 -12.95 -36.09
C GLU A 126 17.06 -12.20 -35.45
N GLU A 127 15.89 -12.86 -35.36
CA GLU A 127 14.70 -12.30 -34.70
C GLU A 127 14.95 -12.05 -33.21
N ARG A 128 15.54 -13.03 -32.48
CA ARG A 128 15.86 -12.85 -31.05
C ARG A 128 16.85 -11.72 -30.79
N ALA A 129 17.88 -11.59 -31.63
CA ALA A 129 18.84 -10.50 -31.52
C ALA A 129 18.19 -9.13 -31.78
N ALA A 130 17.27 -9.05 -32.74
CA ALA A 130 16.51 -7.84 -33.00
C ALA A 130 15.56 -7.48 -31.85
N GLU A 131 14.88 -8.47 -31.26
CA GLU A 131 14.02 -8.29 -30.08
C GLU A 131 14.80 -7.90 -28.82
N GLU A 132 16.00 -8.45 -28.62
CA GLU A 132 16.89 -8.06 -27.53
C GLU A 132 17.37 -6.62 -27.70
N ALA A 133 17.84 -6.24 -28.89
CA ALA A 133 18.25 -4.87 -29.18
C ALA A 133 17.10 -3.86 -29.04
N ALA A 134 15.88 -4.22 -29.47
CA ALA A 134 14.71 -3.39 -29.29
C ALA A 134 14.32 -3.22 -27.80
N ARG A 135 14.42 -4.29 -27.00
CA ARG A 135 14.18 -4.23 -25.55
C ARG A 135 15.23 -3.42 -24.81
N GLU A 136 16.50 -3.55 -25.18
CA GLU A 136 17.57 -2.74 -24.63
C GLU A 136 17.37 -1.26 -24.94
N ALA A 137 17.03 -0.91 -26.19
CA ALA A 137 16.72 0.46 -26.59
C ALA A 137 15.48 1.01 -25.87
N GLU A 138 14.45 0.19 -25.64
CA GLU A 138 13.27 0.58 -24.88
C GLU A 138 13.59 0.84 -23.41
N LEU A 139 14.39 -0.03 -22.79
CA LEU A 139 14.87 0.16 -21.41
C LEU A 139 15.73 1.42 -21.30
N GLU A 140 16.66 1.65 -22.21
CA GLU A 140 17.51 2.85 -22.25
C GLU A 140 16.68 4.13 -22.40
N ALA A 141 15.69 4.15 -23.30
CA ALA A 141 14.78 5.27 -23.46
C ALA A 141 13.90 5.53 -22.23
N MET A 142 13.51 4.48 -21.47
CA MET A 142 12.83 4.66 -20.18
C MET A 142 13.77 5.28 -19.14
N PHE A 143 15.02 4.83 -19.05
CA PHE A 143 16.01 5.38 -18.12
C PHE A 143 16.40 6.83 -18.46
N GLU A 144 16.51 7.19 -19.75
CA GLU A 144 16.76 8.57 -20.19
C GLU A 144 15.61 9.49 -19.82
N ARG A 145 14.36 9.08 -20.05
CA ARG A 145 13.17 9.87 -19.69
C ARG A 145 13.10 10.14 -18.18
N ASP A 146 13.37 9.12 -17.37
CA ASP A 146 13.37 9.26 -15.91
C ASP A 146 14.56 10.11 -15.40
N GLY A 147 15.64 10.23 -16.17
CA GLY A 147 16.79 11.11 -15.89
C GLY A 147 16.59 12.57 -16.31
N GLU A 148 15.82 12.82 -17.37
CA GLU A 148 15.46 14.16 -17.84
C GLU A 148 14.47 14.86 -16.87
N ASP A 149 13.58 14.08 -16.26
CA ASP A 149 12.67 14.53 -15.20
C ASP A 149 13.42 14.83 -13.87
N ALA A 150 14.71 14.46 -13.77
CA ALA A 150 15.55 14.61 -12.59
C ALA A 150 16.66 15.69 -12.72
N SER A 151 16.73 16.44 -13.83
CA SER A 151 17.65 17.59 -13.97
C SER A 151 16.96 18.92 -13.63
N PRO A 152 17.56 19.78 -12.79
CA PRO A 152 16.83 20.78 -12.05
C PRO A 152 16.72 22.10 -12.83
N ASP A 153 15.50 22.56 -13.05
CA ASP A 153 15.25 23.96 -13.36
C ASP A 153 15.69 24.82 -12.16
N ALA A 154 16.77 25.56 -12.39
CA ALA A 154 17.20 26.64 -11.54
C ALA A 154 16.17 27.78 -11.56
N ALA A 155 15.22 27.78 -10.63
CA ALA A 155 14.64 29.01 -10.06
C ALA A 155 13.73 28.74 -8.84
N GLY A 156 14.29 28.95 -7.65
CA GLY A 156 13.59 29.64 -6.56
C GLY A 156 12.84 28.79 -5.53
N GLY A 157 13.35 28.80 -4.30
CA GLY A 157 12.50 28.69 -3.10
C GLY A 157 12.93 27.63 -2.08
N ASP A 158 13.84 28.05 -1.20
CA ASP A 158 13.99 27.69 0.22
C ASP A 158 13.10 26.56 0.79
N GLY A 159 13.74 25.51 1.33
CA GLY A 159 13.03 24.42 2.00
C GLY A 159 13.92 23.23 2.32
N ALA A 160 14.66 23.33 3.42
CA ALA A 160 15.46 22.25 3.98
C ALA A 160 14.62 21.02 4.37
N GLN A 161 14.97 19.82 3.89
CA GLN A 161 14.77 18.58 4.65
C GLN A 161 15.77 17.48 4.20
N PRO A 162 16.44 16.77 5.13
CA PRO A 162 17.49 15.81 4.82
C PRO A 162 16.92 14.42 4.46
N GLY A 163 17.67 13.69 3.63
CA GLY A 163 17.30 12.40 3.04
C GLY A 163 17.17 11.21 4.02
N PRO A 164 16.76 10.05 3.50
CA PRO A 164 16.50 8.85 4.30
C PRO A 164 17.83 8.27 4.81
N GLN A 165 17.98 8.21 6.13
CA GLN A 165 19.10 7.55 6.78
C GLN A 165 18.98 6.03 6.58
N SER A 166 19.90 5.46 5.82
CA SER A 166 20.18 4.03 5.79
C SER A 166 20.93 3.66 7.07
N SER A 167 20.19 3.27 8.11
CA SER A 167 20.78 2.69 9.32
C SER A 167 21.05 1.21 9.08
N THR A 168 22.24 0.90 8.56
CA THR A 168 22.92 -0.36 8.88
C THR A 168 23.31 -0.29 10.36
N GLU A 169 22.49 -0.87 11.23
CA GLU A 169 22.91 -1.11 12.61
C GLU A 169 22.55 -2.54 13.01
N SER A 170 23.57 -3.39 12.90
CA SER A 170 23.72 -4.62 13.67
C SER A 170 23.86 -4.25 15.14
N PRO A 171 23.16 -4.96 16.04
CA PRO A 171 23.90 -5.51 17.17
C PRO A 171 23.48 -6.95 17.50
N ALA A 172 24.47 -7.84 17.53
CA ALA A 172 24.47 -9.04 18.34
C ALA A 172 24.53 -8.67 19.83
N PRO A 173 23.97 -9.51 20.71
CA PRO A 173 24.84 -10.46 21.43
C PRO A 173 24.53 -11.92 21.13
#